data_AF-A0A5Q4F6N1-F1
#
_entry.id   AF-A0A5Q4F6N1-F1
#
_cell.length_a   1.000
_cell.length_b   1.000
_cell.length_c   1.000
_cell.angle_alpha   90.00
_cell.angle_beta   90.00
_cell.angle_gamma   90.00
#
_symmetry.space_group_name_H-M   'P 1'
#
loop_
_entity.id
_entity.type
_entity.pdbx_description
1 polymer ?
#
loop_
_entity_poly.entity_id
_entity_poly.type
_entity_poly.pdbx_seq_one_letter_code
_entity_poly.pdbx_strand_id
1 'polypeptide(L)'
;MMIKSPHINSFRGISSGGPAKNKQPKQTDSVKRTAKSSTYGKRIQAKPSKRKLPVFTPWKVALACFVIGICGILYINHIFSTQAVLQQVNRLEGDYNKAKRIYNEQRLNYDRLTGPKEIYQQARLMGFVNAGPADQILIVKPD
;
A
#
# COMPACT_ATOMS: atom_id res chain seq x y z
N MET A 1 -37.22 -9.83 -4.54
CA MET A 1 -35.79 -9.96 -4.89
C MET A 1 -35.68 -10.89 -6.09
N MET A 2 -35.25 -10.40 -7.25
CA MET A 2 -34.98 -11.25 -8.42
C MET A 2 -33.50 -11.14 -8.78
N ILE A 3 -32.79 -12.24 -8.58
CA ILE A 3 -31.41 -12.43 -9.01
C ILE A 3 -31.49 -12.94 -10.46
N LYS A 4 -30.92 -12.18 -11.40
CA LYS A 4 -30.90 -12.52 -12.81
C LYS A 4 -29.58 -13.23 -13.13
N SER A 5 -29.62 -14.55 -13.24
CA SER A 5 -28.49 -15.38 -13.69
C SER A 5 -28.28 -15.22 -15.20
N PRO A 6 -27.04 -15.31 -15.72
CA PRO A 6 -26.76 -15.12 -17.15
C PRO A 6 -27.17 -16.33 -17.99
N HIS A 7 -27.71 -16.07 -19.17
CA HIS A 7 -28.12 -17.10 -20.12
C HIS A 7 -26.91 -17.63 -20.90
N ILE A 8 -26.71 -18.95 -20.85
CA ILE A 8 -25.69 -19.68 -21.60
C ILE A 8 -26.14 -19.78 -23.06
N ASN A 9 -25.32 -19.32 -24.00
CA ASN A 9 -25.58 -19.49 -25.43
C ASN A 9 -25.15 -20.90 -25.85
N SER A 10 -26.12 -21.81 -26.03
CA SER A 10 -25.87 -23.11 -26.63
C SER A 10 -25.77 -22.99 -28.15
N PHE A 11 -24.57 -23.26 -28.67
CA PHE A 11 -24.33 -23.51 -30.09
C PHE A 11 -25.01 -24.81 -30.51
N ARG A 12 -25.98 -24.75 -31.42
CA ARG A 12 -26.43 -25.88 -32.25
C ARG A 12 -26.83 -25.37 -33.63
N GLY A 13 -25.90 -25.45 -34.58
CA GLY A 13 -26.28 -25.79 -35.94
C GLY A 13 -26.49 -27.31 -36.00
N ILE A 14 -27.58 -27.74 -36.63
CA ILE A 14 -27.69 -28.86 -37.58
C ILE A 14 -29.08 -28.70 -38.20
N SER A 15 -29.09 -28.54 -39.52
CA SER A 15 -30.26 -28.36 -40.36
C SER A 15 -31.30 -29.47 -40.19
N SER A 16 -32.55 -29.07 -39.97
CA SER A 16 -33.75 -29.91 -40.17
C SER A 16 -35.02 -29.06 -40.38
N GLY A 17 -34.91 -27.98 -41.17
CA GLY A 17 -36.03 -27.10 -41.50
C GLY A 17 -36.19 -26.97 -43.02
N GLY A 18 -37.39 -27.25 -43.53
CA GLY A 18 -37.72 -27.41 -44.96
C GLY A 18 -37.41 -26.21 -45.87
N PRO A 19 -37.53 -26.40 -47.20
CA PRO A 19 -37.10 -25.44 -48.20
C PRO A 19 -37.72 -24.05 -47.97
N ALA A 20 -36.90 -23.02 -48.18
CA ALA A 20 -37.27 -21.62 -48.02
C ALA A 20 -38.56 -21.28 -48.77
N LYS A 21 -39.39 -20.43 -48.14
CA LYS A 21 -40.72 -19.95 -48.57
C LYS A 21 -40.76 -19.17 -49.89
N ASN A 22 -39.72 -19.24 -50.72
CA ASN A 22 -39.62 -18.56 -52.01
C ASN A 22 -40.12 -19.40 -53.20
N LYS A 23 -40.71 -20.59 -52.95
CA LYS A 23 -41.48 -21.32 -53.95
C LYS A 23 -42.97 -21.36 -53.56
N GLN A 24 -43.62 -20.21 -53.62
CA GLN A 24 -45.06 -20.19 -53.87
C GLN A 24 -45.28 -19.71 -55.31
N PRO A 25 -45.96 -20.48 -56.18
CA PRO A 25 -46.40 -19.95 -57.46
C PRO A 25 -47.45 -18.87 -57.16
N LYS A 26 -47.13 -17.61 -57.47
CA LYS A 26 -48.13 -16.54 -57.43
C LYS A 26 -49.16 -16.81 -58.51
N GLN A 27 -50.34 -17.21 -58.06
CA GLN A 27 -51.55 -17.28 -58.86
C GLN A 27 -51.82 -15.90 -59.46
N THR A 28 -51.86 -15.86 -60.78
CA THR A 28 -52.14 -14.69 -61.60
C THR A 28 -53.59 -14.31 -61.45
N ASP A 29 -53.87 -13.04 -61.15
CA ASP A 29 -55.06 -12.39 -61.67
C ASP A 29 -54.71 -11.01 -62.23
N SER A 30 -55.21 -10.83 -63.44
CA SER A 30 -54.92 -9.84 -64.44
C SER A 30 -55.37 -8.43 -64.06
N VAL A 31 -54.45 -7.46 -64.09
CA VAL A 31 -54.75 -6.12 -64.58
C VAL A 31 -53.56 -5.63 -65.41
N LYS A 32 -53.79 -5.48 -66.72
CA LYS A 32 -52.90 -4.85 -67.68
C LYS A 32 -52.70 -3.38 -67.34
N ARG A 33 -51.48 -2.97 -67.00
CA ARG A 33 -50.96 -1.64 -67.38
C ARG A 33 -49.49 -1.71 -67.77
N THR A 34 -49.28 -1.36 -69.02
CA THR A 34 -48.03 -1.10 -69.73
C THR A 34 -47.33 0.14 -69.16
N ALA A 35 -46.11 0.00 -68.64
CA ALA A 35 -45.04 0.99 -68.78
C ALA A 35 -43.71 0.45 -68.23
N LYS A 36 -42.67 0.55 -69.06
CA LYS A 36 -41.27 0.28 -68.74
C LYS A 36 -40.70 1.41 -67.86
N SER A 37 -40.03 1.07 -66.76
CA SER A 37 -38.61 1.42 -66.49
C SER A 37 -38.27 1.65 -65.01
N SER A 38 -37.22 0.93 -64.61
CA SER A 38 -36.18 1.20 -63.61
C SER A 38 -36.57 1.46 -62.15
N THR A 39 -36.70 0.34 -61.46
CA THR A 39 -36.30 0.09 -60.07
C THR A 39 -35.15 0.96 -59.56
N TYR A 40 -35.47 1.77 -58.55
CA TYR A 40 -34.79 1.85 -57.26
C TYR A 40 -33.30 1.43 -57.24
N GLY A 41 -32.42 2.42 -57.24
CA GLY A 41 -31.01 2.30 -56.91
C GLY A 41 -30.57 3.37 -55.90
N LYS A 42 -31.27 3.52 -54.76
CA LYS A 42 -30.73 4.34 -53.66
C LYS A 42 -29.71 3.52 -52.89
N ARG A 43 -28.42 3.81 -53.10
CA ARG A 43 -27.32 3.31 -52.26
C ARG A 43 -27.58 3.74 -50.82
N ILE A 44 -28.03 2.83 -49.97
CA ILE A 44 -28.03 3.05 -48.52
C ILE A 44 -26.56 3.03 -48.10
N GLN A 45 -25.94 4.21 -48.09
CA GLN A 45 -24.69 4.40 -47.40
C GLN A 45 -24.97 4.13 -45.93
N ALA A 46 -24.56 2.97 -45.42
CA ALA A 46 -24.49 2.74 -43.99
C ALA A 46 -23.59 3.84 -43.42
N LYS A 47 -24.20 4.87 -42.82
CA LYS A 47 -23.45 5.94 -42.15
C LYS A 47 -22.56 5.24 -41.12
N PRO A 48 -21.22 5.37 -41.17
CA PRO A 48 -20.41 4.84 -40.11
C PRO A 48 -20.89 5.55 -38.84
N SER A 49 -21.38 4.76 -37.87
CA SER A 49 -21.68 5.24 -36.54
C SER A 49 -20.39 5.77 -35.96
N LYS A 50 -20.09 7.05 -36.20
CA LYS A 50 -18.99 7.78 -35.59
C LYS A 50 -19.33 7.87 -34.11
N ARG A 51 -18.97 6.84 -33.35
CA ARG A 51 -18.88 6.93 -31.90
C ARG A 51 -17.88 8.04 -31.64
N LYS A 52 -18.40 9.24 -31.34
CA LYS A 52 -17.58 10.38 -30.94
C LYS A 52 -17.02 10.01 -29.59
N LEU A 53 -15.82 9.43 -29.57
CA LEU A 53 -15.03 9.40 -28.34
C LEU A 53 -14.86 10.87 -27.92
N PRO A 54 -15.03 11.20 -26.64
CA PRO A 54 -14.80 12.56 -26.18
C PRO A 54 -13.37 12.91 -26.56
N VAL A 55 -13.22 13.90 -27.45
CA VAL A 55 -11.92 14.38 -27.87
C VAL A 55 -11.39 15.18 -26.69
N PHE A 56 -10.61 14.52 -25.83
CA PHE A 56 -9.86 15.21 -24.80
C PHE A 56 -8.89 16.16 -25.50
N THR A 57 -9.13 17.46 -25.38
CA THR A 57 -8.18 18.49 -25.84
C THR A 57 -6.82 18.19 -25.22
N PRO A 58 -5.75 18.01 -26.01
CA PRO A 58 -4.42 17.68 -25.50
C PRO A 58 -3.94 18.60 -24.38
N TRP A 59 -4.36 19.87 -24.45
CA TRP A 59 -4.11 20.87 -23.40
C TRP A 59 -4.63 20.48 -22.02
N LYS A 60 -5.81 19.86 -21.91
CA LYS A 60 -6.38 19.40 -20.64
C LYS A 60 -5.60 18.21 -20.06
N VAL A 61 -5.09 17.35 -20.94
CA VAL A 61 -4.24 16.21 -20.55
C VAL A 61 -2.89 16.70 -20.05
N ALA A 62 -2.29 17.66 -20.76
CA ALA A 62 -1.04 18.29 -20.34
C ALA A 62 -1.18 18.95 -18.95
N LEU A 63 -2.29 19.66 -18.72
CA LEU A 63 -2.58 20.30 -17.43
C LEU A 63 -2.81 19.28 -16.30
N ALA A 64 -3.54 18.19 -16.59
CA ALA A 64 -3.73 17.11 -15.62
C ALA A 64 -2.40 16.43 -15.24
N CYS A 65 -1.55 16.12 -16.21
CA CYS A 65 -0.22 15.56 -15.96
C CYS A 65 0.66 16.53 -15.15
N PHE A 66 0.58 17.84 -15.42
CA PHE A 66 1.32 18.85 -14.67
C PHE A 66 0.91 18.89 -13.19
N VAL A 67 -0.40 18.88 -12.92
CA VAL A 67 -0.92 18.85 -11.54
C VAL A 67 -0.52 17.56 -10.82
N ILE A 68 -0.64 16.42 -11.49
CA ILE A 68 -0.21 15.13 -10.93
C ILE A 68 1.30 15.12 -10.66
N GLY A 69 2.10 15.69 -11.56
CA GLY A 69 3.54 15.84 -11.40
C GLY A 69 3.92 16.66 -10.17
N ILE A 70 3.31 17.83 -9.99
CA ILE A 70 3.52 18.69 -8.80
C ILE A 70 3.11 17.95 -7.54
N CYS A 71 1.94 17.30 -7.55
CA CYS A 71 1.46 16.56 -6.39
C CYS A 71 2.39 15.40 -6.02
N GLY A 72 2.96 14.72 -7.03
CA GLY A 72 3.96 13.67 -6.84
C GLY A 72 5.24 14.19 -6.18
N ILE A 73 5.77 15.32 -6.65
CA ILE A 73 6.98 15.95 -6.08
C ILE A 73 6.75 16.33 -4.61
N LEU A 74 5.60 16.94 -4.29
CA LEU A 74 5.25 17.29 -2.90
C LEU A 74 5.14 16.05 -2.01
N TYR A 75 4.51 14.98 -2.50
CA TYR A 75 4.36 13.73 -1.76
C TYR A 75 5.70 13.07 -1.42
N ILE A 76 6.60 13.03 -2.41
CA ILE A 76 7.95 12.48 -2.24
C ILE A 76 8.72 13.28 -1.18
N ASN A 77 8.65 14.62 -1.22
CA ASN A 77 9.30 15.47 -0.23
C ASN A 77 8.75 15.26 1.19
N HIS A 78 7.43 15.07 1.33
CA HIS A 78 6.80 14.78 2.62
C HIS A 78 7.32 13.46 3.21
N ILE A 79 7.43 12.40 2.41
CA ILE A 79 7.99 11.11 2.87
C ILE A 79 9.45 11.27 3.33
N PHE A 80 10.25 12.06 2.63
CA PHE A 80 11.63 12.33 3.03
C PHE A 80 11.72 13.11 4.35
N SER A 81 10.80 14.03 4.63
CA SER A 81 10.71 14.69 5.94
C SER A 81 10.53 13.67 7.07
N THR A 82 9.66 12.68 6.88
CA THR A 82 9.45 11.60 7.86
C THR A 82 10.71 10.75 8.06
N GLN A 83 11.44 10.43 6.98
CA GLN A 83 12.70 9.68 7.09
C GLN A 83 13.78 10.46 7.85
N ALA A 84 13.85 11.78 7.64
CA ALA A 84 14.82 12.64 8.33
C ALA A 84 14.56 12.69 9.85
N VAL A 85 13.30 12.73 10.28
CA VAL A 85 12.92 12.71 11.70
C VAL A 85 13.34 11.39 12.36
N LEU A 86 13.08 10.26 11.71
CA LEU A 86 13.48 8.94 12.23
C LEU A 86 14.99 8.81 12.37
N GLN A 87 15.77 9.36 11.41
CA GLN A 87 17.22 9.39 11.51
C GLN A 87 17.72 10.23 12.69
N GLN A 88 17.08 11.36 12.98
CA GLN A 88 17.42 12.21 14.12
C GLN A 88 17.17 11.50 15.44
N VAL A 89 16.02 10.83 15.60
CA VAL A 89 15.70 10.07 16.81
C VAL A 89 16.70 8.94 17.02
N ASN A 90 17.03 8.17 15.97
CA ASN A 90 18.00 7.08 16.09
C ASN A 90 19.40 7.59 16.48
N ARG A 91 19.84 8.72 15.91
CA ARG A 91 21.09 9.37 16.32
C ARG A 91 21.06 9.78 17.79
N LEU A 92 19.98 10.42 18.22
CA LEU A 92 19.82 10.89 19.60
C LEU A 92 19.80 9.73 20.59
N GLU A 93 19.13 8.63 20.23
CA GLU A 93 19.11 7.39 21.03
C GLU A 93 20.51 6.77 21.13
N GLY A 94 21.25 6.75 20.03
CA GLY A 94 22.64 6.31 20.01
C GLY A 94 23.53 7.15 20.93
N ASP A 95 23.38 8.47 20.92
CA ASP A 95 24.16 9.37 21.76
C ASP A 95 23.76 9.29 23.24
N TYR A 96 22.47 9.14 23.53
CA TYR A 96 21.97 8.87 24.88
C TYR A 96 22.55 7.56 25.45
N ASN A 97 22.54 6.49 24.66
CA ASN A 97 23.08 5.20 25.08
C ASN A 97 24.59 5.27 25.34
N LYS A 98 25.36 6.00 24.53
CA LYS A 98 26.79 6.25 24.78
C LYS A 98 27.00 7.00 26.10
N ALA A 99 26.27 8.10 26.31
CA ALA A 99 26.38 8.90 27.53
C ALA A 99 26.04 8.08 28.78
N LYS A 100 24.97 7.28 28.72
CA LYS A 100 24.57 6.37 29.78
C LYS A 100 25.64 5.33 30.09
N ARG A 101 26.30 4.77 29.06
CA ARG A 101 27.41 3.83 29.24
C ARG A 101 28.59 4.47 29.98
N ILE A 102 28.98 5.68 29.57
CA ILE A 102 30.07 6.44 30.21
C ILE A 102 29.74 6.74 31.67
N TYR A 103 28.52 7.19 31.95
CA TYR A 103 28.06 7.43 33.32
C TYR A 103 28.13 6.18 34.19
N ASN A 104 27.64 5.04 33.68
CA ASN A 104 27.67 3.77 34.41
C ASN A 104 29.10 3.30 34.69
N GLU A 105 30.02 3.49 33.74
CA GLU A 105 31.43 3.17 33.92
C GLU A 105 32.08 4.05 35.01
N GLN A 106 31.82 5.37 34.97
CA GLN A 106 32.31 6.30 35.99
C GLN A 106 31.74 5.97 37.37
N ARG A 107 30.45 5.66 37.45
CA ARG A 107 29.78 5.22 38.67
C ARG A 107 30.44 3.94 39.23
N LEU A 108 30.65 2.93 38.39
CA LEU A 108 31.30 1.69 38.81
C LEU A 108 32.72 1.94 39.31
N ASN A 109 33.48 2.81 38.64
CA ASN A 109 34.82 3.19 39.08
C ASN A 109 34.79 3.95 40.41
N TYR A 110 33.82 4.85 40.59
CA TYR A 110 33.60 5.52 41.87
C TYR A 110 33.32 4.51 42.98
N ASP A 111 32.35 3.62 42.78
CA ASP A 111 31.97 2.59 43.75
C ASP A 111 33.15 1.66 44.10
N ARG A 112 34.05 1.36 43.14
CA ARG A 112 35.28 0.61 43.39
C ARG A 112 36.28 1.37 44.26
N LEU A 113 36.37 2.68 44.11
CA LEU A 113 37.27 3.54 44.88
C LEU A 113 36.73 3.84 46.28
N THR A 114 35.42 3.98 46.45
CA THR A 114 34.78 4.29 47.73
C THR A 114 34.29 3.06 48.48
N GLY A 115 34.14 1.91 47.82
CA GLY A 115 33.57 0.69 48.39
C GLY A 115 34.18 0.27 49.73
N PRO A 116 35.52 0.14 49.85
CA PRO A 116 36.12 -0.22 51.13
C PRO A 116 35.86 0.83 52.22
N LYS A 117 35.96 2.12 51.87
CA LYS A 117 35.80 3.23 52.82
C LYS A 117 34.38 3.30 53.39
N GLU A 118 33.36 3.13 52.54
CA GLU A 118 31.96 3.12 52.99
C GLU A 118 31.68 1.95 53.93
N ILE A 119 32.20 0.76 53.62
CA ILE A 119 32.05 -0.42 54.49
C ILE A 119 32.67 -0.16 55.86
N TYR A 120 33.89 0.40 55.93
CA TYR A 120 34.52 0.72 57.21
C TYR A 120 33.81 1.86 57.97
N GLN A 121 33.27 2.87 57.28
CA GLN A 121 32.49 3.93 57.91
C GLN A 121 31.18 3.39 58.50
N GLN A 122 30.44 2.57 57.75
CA GLN A 122 29.22 1.92 58.24
C GLN A 122 29.52 0.99 59.41
N ALA A 123 30.60 0.21 59.33
CA ALA A 123 31.03 -0.64 60.43
C ALA A 123 31.35 0.18 61.69
N ARG A 124 32.07 1.30 61.55
CA ARG A 124 32.38 2.20 62.67
C ARG A 124 31.13 2.85 63.28
N LEU A 125 30.14 3.21 62.45
CA LEU A 125 28.84 3.73 62.91
C LEU A 125 28.03 2.68 63.68
N MET A 126 28.15 1.41 63.32
CA MET A 126 27.54 0.28 64.03
C MET A 126 28.35 -0.14 65.29
N GLY A 127 29.41 0.59 65.63
CA GLY A 127 30.24 0.32 66.81
C GLY A 127 31.31 -0.76 66.62
N PHE A 128 31.53 -1.25 65.39
CA PHE A 128 32.62 -2.18 65.12
C PHE A 128 33.97 -1.45 65.16
N VAL A 129 34.91 -2.02 65.93
CA VAL A 129 36.27 -1.51 66.10
C VAL A 129 37.21 -2.32 65.21
N ASN A 130 38.15 -1.64 64.56
CA ASN A 130 39.12 -2.31 63.69
C ASN A 130 40.11 -3.09 64.58
N ALA A 131 40.11 -4.41 64.48
CA ALA A 131 40.99 -5.28 65.26
C ALA A 131 42.47 -5.02 64.88
N GLY A 132 43.32 -4.75 65.87
CA GLY A 132 44.76 -4.66 65.64
C GLY A 132 45.36 -6.02 65.27
N PRO A 133 46.60 -6.10 64.77
CA PRO A 133 47.26 -7.37 64.44
C PRO A 133 47.45 -8.31 65.65
N ALA A 134 47.20 -7.83 66.87
CA ALA A 134 47.24 -8.60 68.11
C ALA A 134 45.85 -8.93 68.70
N ASP A 135 44.75 -8.48 68.08
CA ASP A 135 43.39 -8.71 68.59
C ASP A 135 42.81 -10.03 68.07
N GLN A 136 42.14 -10.78 68.96
CA GLN A 136 41.52 -12.06 68.64
C GLN A 136 40.18 -11.85 67.92
N ILE A 137 40.03 -12.44 66.73
CA ILE A 137 38.81 -12.35 65.90
C ILE A 137 37.85 -13.47 66.30
N LEU A 138 36.66 -13.13 66.78
CA LEU A 138 35.59 -14.10 67.05
C LEU A 138 34.86 -14.44 65.74
N ILE A 139 35.05 -15.66 65.24
CA ILE A 139 34.32 -16.19 64.09
C ILE A 139 33.07 -16.89 64.61
N VAL A 140 31.91 -16.25 64.44
CA VAL A 140 30.61 -16.86 64.72
C VAL A 140 30.18 -17.62 63.45
N LYS A 141 30.05 -18.94 63.54
CA LYS A 141 29.45 -19.73 62.45
C LYS A 141 27.94 -19.46 62.44
N PRO A 142 27.34 -19.12 61.29
CA PRO A 142 25.89 -19.16 61.17
C PRO A 142 25.43 -20.61 61.14
N ASP A 143 24.47 -20.94 61.99
CA ASP A 143 23.76 -22.24 62.03
C ASP A 143 22.91 -22.47 60.77
#